data_AF-A0A967N974-F1
#
_entry.id   AF-A0A967N974-F1
#
_cell.length_a   1.000
_cell.length_b   1.000
_cell.length_c   1.000
_cell.angle_alpha   90.00
_cell.angle_beta   90.00
_cell.angle_gamma   90.00
#
_symmetry.space_group_name_H-M   'P 1'
#
loop_
_entity.id
_entity.type
_entity.pdbx_description
1 polymer ?
#
loop_
_entity_poly.entity_id
_entity_poly.type
_entity_poly.pdbx_seq_one_letter_code
_entity_poly.pdbx_strand_id
1 'polypeptide(L)'
;RKRLSRARRRLHAFLRGKCGLVDSENPCRCRRRVRYAIEHGRVDPGNLLFARPPPGEAGSAAWRGMEEVEALRDEAAVLKTNPEFQAPEDFAGALGELLRGERYPVITADPDGA
;
A
#
# COMPACT_ATOMS: atom_id res chain seq x y z
N ARG A 1 19.68 -6.99 -5.28
CA ARG A 1 19.33 -6.58 -3.89
C ARG A 1 19.96 -5.25 -3.42
N LYS A 2 21.28 -4.99 -3.54
CA LYS A 2 21.90 -3.73 -3.04
C LYS A 2 21.40 -2.44 -3.72
N ARG A 3 21.15 -2.44 -5.04
CA ARG A 3 20.61 -1.27 -5.78
C ARG A 3 19.28 -0.79 -5.20
N LEU A 4 18.34 -1.71 -4.99
CA LEU A 4 17.03 -1.42 -4.39
C LEU A 4 17.15 -0.85 -2.97
N SER A 5 18.00 -1.46 -2.14
CA SER A 5 18.27 -0.95 -0.78
C SER A 5 18.80 0.48 -0.80
N ARG A 6 19.75 0.80 -1.69
CA ARG A 6 20.28 2.17 -1.85
C ARG A 6 19.21 3.14 -2.36
N ALA A 7 18.39 2.74 -3.32
CA ALA A 7 17.29 3.55 -3.83
C ALA A 7 16.27 3.90 -2.73
N ARG A 8 15.83 2.89 -1.97
CA ARG A 8 14.94 3.09 -0.80
C ARG A 8 15.55 4.04 0.22
N ARG A 9 16.84 3.87 0.54
CA ARG A 9 17.53 4.76 1.49
C ARG A 9 17.57 6.21 1.00
N ARG A 10 17.86 6.43 -0.28
CA ARG A 10 17.87 7.78 -0.90
C ARG A 10 16.49 8.41 -0.87
N LEU A 11 15.45 7.64 -1.21
CA LEU A 11 14.07 8.13 -1.17
C LEU A 11 13.65 8.50 0.26
N HIS A 12 13.92 7.64 1.24
CA HIS A 12 13.64 7.95 2.65
C HIS A 12 14.37 9.20 3.14
N ALA A 13 15.65 9.36 2.79
CA ALA A 13 16.41 10.56 3.16
C ALA A 13 15.80 11.83 2.54
N PHE A 14 15.41 11.78 1.27
CA PHE A 14 14.72 12.89 0.60
C PHE A 14 13.39 13.22 1.27
N LEU A 15 12.54 12.23 1.53
CA LEU A 15 11.23 12.43 2.13
C LEU A 15 11.34 12.96 3.55
N ARG A 16 12.24 12.42 4.39
CA ARG A 16 12.47 12.94 5.75
C ARG A 16 12.91 14.40 5.76
N GLY A 17 13.70 14.86 4.79
CA GLY A 17 14.14 16.25 4.73
C GLY A 17 13.20 17.21 3.99
N LYS A 18 12.07 16.74 3.46
CA LYS A 18 11.20 17.56 2.57
C LYS A 18 9.70 17.36 2.75
N CYS A 19 9.23 16.21 3.25
CA CYS A 19 7.82 15.85 3.25
C CYS A 19 7.20 16.01 4.64
N GLY A 20 6.18 16.87 4.73
CA GLY A 20 5.44 17.09 5.99
C GLY A 20 4.60 15.92 6.49
N LEU A 21 4.34 14.93 5.63
CA LEU A 21 3.66 13.69 6.02
C LEU A 21 4.61 12.73 6.74
N VAL A 22 5.90 12.79 6.41
CA VAL A 22 6.93 11.91 7.00
C VAL A 22 7.54 12.55 8.24
N ASP A 23 7.70 13.87 8.24
CA ASP A 23 8.22 14.64 9.37
C ASP A 23 7.46 15.98 9.41
N SER A 24 6.74 16.21 10.51
CA SER A 24 5.83 17.34 10.70
C SER A 24 6.52 18.71 10.63
N GLU A 25 7.82 18.77 10.94
CA GLU A 25 8.63 19.99 10.93
C GLU A 25 8.86 20.52 9.52
N ASN A 26 8.79 19.65 8.50
CA ASN A 26 8.92 20.08 7.12
C ASN A 26 7.70 20.89 6.68
N PRO A 27 7.83 22.00 5.93
CA PRO A 27 6.71 22.87 5.56
C PRO A 27 5.82 22.31 4.42
N CYS A 28 6.24 21.23 3.77
CA CYS A 28 5.50 20.63 2.68
C CYS A 28 4.15 20.09 3.18
N ARG A 29 3.06 20.50 2.52
CA ARG A 29 1.72 19.96 2.79
C ARG A 29 1.06 19.63 1.45
N CYS A 30 0.49 18.44 1.31
CA CYS A 30 -0.12 18.00 0.04
C CYS A 30 -1.17 19.01 -0.44
N ARG A 31 -2.03 19.53 0.45
CA ARG A 31 -3.01 20.58 0.15
C ARG A 31 -2.41 21.82 -0.52
N ARG A 32 -1.16 22.19 -0.19
CA ARG A 32 -0.44 23.32 -0.82
C ARG A 32 0.20 22.95 -2.17
N ARG A 33 0.44 21.66 -2.42
CA ARG A 33 1.06 21.14 -3.65
C ARG A 33 0.06 20.80 -4.75
N VAL A 34 -1.18 20.43 -4.40
CA VAL A 34 -2.19 20.02 -5.40
C VAL A 34 -2.43 21.11 -6.43
N ARG A 35 -2.69 22.36 -6.00
CA ARG A 35 -2.93 23.48 -6.93
C ARG A 35 -1.77 23.66 -7.92
N TYR A 36 -0.54 23.71 -7.42
CA TYR A 36 0.66 23.81 -8.25
C TYR A 36 0.80 22.62 -9.22
N ALA A 37 0.51 21.39 -8.76
CA ALA A 37 0.56 20.21 -9.60
C ALA A 37 -0.46 20.26 -10.75
N ILE A 38 -1.65 20.83 -10.51
CA ILE A 38 -2.67 21.07 -11.54
C ILE A 38 -2.20 22.14 -12.52
N GLU A 39 -1.73 23.29 -12.02
CA GLU A 39 -1.22 24.41 -12.83
C GLU A 39 -0.09 23.98 -13.78
N HIS A 40 0.71 22.98 -13.40
CA HIS A 40 1.84 22.47 -14.18
C HIS A 40 1.52 21.16 -14.93
N GLY A 41 0.25 20.76 -15.00
CA GLY A 41 -0.19 19.58 -15.76
C GLY A 41 0.28 18.24 -15.21
N ARG A 42 0.74 18.17 -13.95
CA ARG A 42 1.12 16.91 -13.29
C ARG A 42 -0.09 16.14 -12.76
N VAL A 43 -1.18 16.85 -12.49
CA VAL A 43 -2.46 16.29 -12.03
C VAL A 43 -3.55 16.88 -12.90
N ASP A 44 -4.36 16.03 -13.51
CA ASP A 44 -5.59 16.43 -14.20
C ASP A 44 -6.79 16.14 -13.27
N PRO A 45 -7.47 17.17 -12.74
CA PRO A 45 -8.65 17.00 -11.91
C PRO A 45 -9.81 16.31 -12.63
N GLY A 46 -9.91 16.45 -13.96
CA GLY A 46 -10.93 15.80 -14.78
C GLY A 46 -10.61 14.34 -15.10
N ASN A 47 -9.33 13.96 -14.98
CA ASN A 47 -8.87 12.61 -15.28
C ASN A 47 -7.78 12.12 -14.30
N LEU A 48 -8.23 11.67 -13.13
CA LEU A 48 -7.36 11.07 -12.13
C LEU A 48 -6.97 9.64 -12.53
N LEU A 49 -5.76 9.49 -13.07
CA LEU A 49 -5.22 8.23 -13.62
C LEU A 49 -5.25 7.04 -12.65
N PHE A 50 -5.16 7.30 -11.34
CA PHE A 50 -5.04 6.26 -10.31
C PHE A 50 -6.16 6.33 -9.27
N ALA A 51 -7.26 7.03 -9.56
CA ALA A 51 -8.41 7.10 -8.65
C ALA A 51 -9.49 6.06 -8.96
N ARG A 52 -9.32 5.30 -10.05
CA ARG A 52 -10.25 4.27 -10.50
C ARG A 52 -9.46 3.08 -11.05
N PRO A 53 -10.03 1.86 -11.02
CA PRO A 53 -9.43 0.73 -11.70
C PRO A 53 -9.22 1.04 -13.19
N PRO A 54 -8.06 0.67 -13.76
CA PRO A 54 -7.90 0.74 -15.21
C PRO A 54 -8.92 -0.19 -15.89
N PRO A 55 -9.38 0.15 -17.10
CA PRO A 55 -10.36 -0.66 -17.81
C PRO A 55 -9.82 -2.06 -18.12
N GLY A 56 -10.71 -3.05 -18.10
CA GLY A 56 -10.40 -4.46 -18.36
C GLY A 56 -10.26 -5.29 -17.09
N GLU A 57 -10.44 -6.61 -17.22
CA GLU A 57 -10.52 -7.52 -16.06
C GLU A 57 -9.23 -7.55 -15.25
N ALA A 58 -8.07 -7.52 -15.90
CA ALA A 58 -6.78 -7.48 -15.21
C ALA A 58 -6.63 -6.22 -14.32
N GLY A 59 -7.12 -5.06 -14.79
CA GLY A 59 -7.10 -3.81 -14.03
C GLY A 59 -8.02 -3.86 -12.83
N SER A 60 -9.25 -4.36 -13.04
CA SER A 60 -10.23 -4.59 -11.98
C SER A 60 -9.76 -5.60 -10.93
N ALA A 61 -9.13 -6.70 -11.34
CA ALA A 61 -8.57 -7.71 -10.44
C ALA A 61 -7.43 -7.14 -9.60
N ALA A 62 -6.48 -6.42 -10.21
CA ALA A 62 -5.40 -5.76 -9.50
C ALA A 62 -5.93 -4.74 -8.47
N TRP A 63 -6.97 -3.99 -8.82
CA TRP A 63 -7.59 -3.03 -7.92
C TRP A 63 -8.28 -3.72 -6.73
N ARG A 64 -9.07 -4.78 -6.97
CA ARG A 64 -9.68 -5.59 -5.89
C ARG A 64 -8.61 -6.14 -4.94
N GLY A 65 -7.50 -6.64 -5.48
CA GLY A 65 -6.38 -7.12 -4.66
C GLY A 65 -5.73 -5.99 -3.84
N MET A 66 -5.60 -4.79 -4.39
CA MET A 66 -5.12 -3.63 -3.63
C MET A 66 -6.07 -3.25 -2.49
N GLU A 67 -7.38 -3.20 -2.74
CA GLU A 67 -8.39 -2.92 -1.72
C GLU A 67 -8.36 -3.95 -0.59
N GLU A 68 -8.23 -5.23 -0.93
CA GLU A 68 -8.10 -6.33 0.04
C GLU A 68 -6.84 -6.21 0.89
N VAL A 69 -5.69 -5.87 0.28
CA VAL A 69 -4.43 -5.67 1.02
C VAL A 69 -4.51 -4.48 1.97
N GLU A 70 -5.15 -3.38 1.57
CA GLU A 70 -5.33 -2.22 2.45
C GLU A 70 -6.28 -2.55 3.62
N ALA A 71 -7.39 -3.26 3.38
CA ALA A 71 -8.27 -3.72 4.45
C ALA A 71 -7.54 -4.59 5.47
N LEU A 72 -6.74 -5.56 5.01
CA LEU A 72 -5.91 -6.39 5.89
C LEU A 72 -4.88 -5.59 6.68
N ARG A 73 -4.33 -4.52 6.10
CA ARG A 73 -3.39 -3.62 6.80
C ARG A 73 -4.08 -2.85 7.92
N ASP A 74 -5.28 -2.36 7.69
CA ASP A 74 -6.07 -1.63 8.67
C ASP A 74 -6.45 -2.54 9.85
N GLU A 75 -6.90 -3.77 9.57
CA GLU A 75 -7.14 -4.79 10.60
C GLU A 75 -5.86 -5.10 11.40
N ALA A 76 -4.75 -5.33 10.71
CA ALA A 76 -3.46 -5.58 11.35
C ALA A 76 -2.95 -4.39 12.17
N ALA A 77 -3.33 -3.15 11.83
CA ALA A 77 -2.98 -1.98 12.61
C ALA A 77 -3.65 -2.01 13.99
N VAL A 78 -4.90 -2.47 14.09
CA VAL A 78 -5.61 -2.66 15.37
C VAL A 78 -4.95 -3.74 16.21
N LEU A 79 -4.53 -4.86 15.61
CA LEU A 79 -3.81 -5.91 16.35
C LEU A 79 -2.47 -5.39 16.88
N LYS A 80 -1.75 -4.58 16.11
CA LYS A 80 -0.46 -4.01 16.53
C LYS A 80 -0.56 -2.98 17.65
N THR A 81 -1.71 -2.33 17.84
CA THR A 81 -1.93 -1.44 18.99
C THR A 81 -2.31 -2.19 20.26
N ASN A 82 -2.54 -3.50 20.18
CA ASN A 82 -2.87 -4.38 21.31
C ASN A 82 -1.71 -5.37 21.57
N PRO A 83 -0.65 -4.95 22.29
CA PRO A 83 0.57 -5.75 22.48
C PRO A 83 0.37 -7.05 23.28
N GLU A 84 -0.79 -7.23 23.91
CA GLU A 84 -1.14 -8.44 24.65
C GLU A 84 -1.76 -9.55 23.77
N PHE A 85 -2.03 -9.27 22.49
CA PHE A 85 -2.53 -10.29 21.57
C PHE A 85 -1.47 -11.38 21.36
N GLN A 86 -1.74 -12.58 21.86
CA GLN A 86 -0.85 -13.72 21.70
C GLN A 86 -1.09 -14.41 20.35
N ALA A 87 0.00 -14.69 19.64
CA ALA A 87 -0.05 -15.48 18.42
C ALA A 87 -0.57 -16.91 18.72
N PRO A 88 -1.22 -17.58 17.74
CA PRO A 88 -1.62 -18.97 17.89
C PRO A 88 -0.43 -19.86 18.28
N GLU A 89 -0.67 -20.87 19.12
CA GLU A 89 0.38 -21.81 19.54
C GLU A 89 1.04 -22.51 18.34
N ASP A 90 0.24 -22.85 17.32
CA ASP A 90 0.72 -23.32 16.02
C ASP A 90 0.53 -22.23 14.94
N PHE A 91 1.40 -21.22 14.99
CA PHE A 91 1.41 -20.16 13.99
C PHE A 91 1.60 -20.70 12.57
N ALA A 92 2.42 -21.73 12.37
CA ALA A 92 2.71 -22.28 11.06
C ALA A 92 1.48 -23.01 10.47
N GLY A 93 0.78 -23.80 11.29
CA GLY A 93 -0.48 -24.42 10.92
C GLY A 93 -1.56 -23.40 10.58
N ALA A 94 -1.76 -22.40 11.44
CA ALA A 94 -2.73 -21.34 11.22
C ALA A 94 -2.42 -20.53 9.93
N LEU A 95 -1.15 -20.23 9.67
CA LEU A 95 -0.73 -19.59 8.42
C LEU A 95 -0.95 -20.51 7.22
N GLY A 96 -0.67 -21.80 7.35
CA GLY A 96 -0.91 -22.78 6.29
C GLY A 96 -2.38 -22.94 5.94
N GLU A 97 -3.29 -22.86 6.92
CA GLU A 97 -4.74 -22.82 6.68
C GLU A 97 -5.17 -21.53 6.00
N LEU A 98 -4.62 -20.38 6.43
CA LEU A 98 -4.89 -19.09 5.81
C LEU A 98 -4.49 -19.08 4.33
N LEU A 99 -3.28 -19.55 4.02
CA LEU A 99 -2.75 -19.58 2.64
C LEU A 99 -3.50 -20.56 1.74
N ARG A 100 -4.07 -21.63 2.30
CA ARG A 100 -4.89 -22.61 1.57
C ARG A 100 -6.37 -22.23 1.50
N GLY A 101 -6.82 -21.32 2.36
CA GLY A 101 -8.21 -20.91 2.41
C GLY A 101 -8.50 -19.85 1.36
N GLU A 102 -9.61 -19.98 0.65
CA GLU A 102 -10.04 -19.02 -0.40
C GLU A 102 -10.58 -17.69 0.16
N ARG A 103 -10.32 -17.39 1.44
CA ARG A 103 -10.82 -16.19 2.11
C ARG A 103 -10.19 -14.92 1.56
N TYR A 104 -8.94 -15.00 1.11
CA TYR A 104 -8.20 -13.84 0.60
C TYR A 104 -7.63 -14.11 -0.80
N PRO A 105 -8.40 -13.86 -1.87
CA PRO A 105 -7.98 -14.11 -3.25
C PRO A 105 -6.64 -13.46 -3.61
N VAL A 106 -6.27 -12.30 -3.07
CA VAL A 106 -4.96 -11.68 -3.34
C VAL A 106 -3.78 -12.50 -2.80
N ILE A 107 -4.01 -13.32 -1.77
CA ILE A 107 -3.00 -14.17 -1.15
C ILE A 107 -3.00 -15.57 -1.80
N THR A 108 -4.17 -16.05 -2.23
CA THR A 108 -4.35 -17.40 -2.76
C THR A 108 -4.37 -17.49 -4.28
N ALA A 109 -4.53 -16.38 -5.00
CA ALA A 109 -4.42 -16.35 -6.45
C ALA A 109 -2.95 -16.55 -6.84
N ASP A 110 -2.70 -17.62 -7.59
CA ASP A 110 -1.42 -17.86 -8.25
C ASP A 110 -1.15 -16.70 -9.25
N PRO A 111 -0.11 -15.88 -9.06
CA PRO A 111 0.19 -14.77 -9.96
C PRO A 111 0.59 -15.23 -11.37
N ASP A 112 0.94 -16.51 -11.55
CA ASP A 112 1.40 -17.09 -12.80
C ASP A 112 0.42 -18.13 -13.39
N GLY A 113 -0.85 -18.09 -12.97
CA GLY A 113 -1.92 -19.05 -13.27
C GLY A 113 -1.70 -19.91 -14.52
N ALA A 114 -1.62 -21.22 -14.30
CA ALA A 114 -2.12 -22.19 -15.26
C ALA A 114 -3.63 -22.03 -15.44
#